data_AF-I0GTH6-F1
#
_entry.id   AF-I0GTH6-F1
#
_cell.length_a   1.000
_cell.length_b   1.000
_cell.length_c   1.000
_cell.angle_alpha   90.00
_cell.angle_beta   90.00
_cell.angle_gamma   90.00
#
_symmetry.space_group_name_H-M   'P 1'
#
loop_
_entity.id
_entity.type
_entity.pdbx_description
1 polymer ?
#
loop_
_entity_poly.entity_id
_entity_poly.type
_entity_poly.pdbx_seq_one_letter_code
_entity_poly.pdbx_strand_id
1 'polypeptide(L)'
;MDNFREINCATSNELPLLGRSVTDLLLATPGAQLLQSILAGASVPFSIGYTVGGALVFAYAQWLVQQALQMGLDRLYFLARDGFVVQKAVEYIIQANSLSLRTSYLYSSRRAWRLPSFDGSSKCFGELLAQSFPHSLQDFANICQLSIDEMRKYVDIPEQQRLNDVNARQLILKLQHNTELRRKIFSQQTGSRFSLLAYLKQELDLEKGNFGLVDVQGTGYTSSCIANLLSYAYNRKIPTFFYVLVNPVVSSHCHFLSFIDTKLSSSSLMELFTRALHGQTIGYEKSPTGEMQPVLKGHESVELNRYGYRDYLEGVKQSCLIYSHRIGLHDGAFSSAWASNILKAVDNEPDTKLFNFFASMPISSDGHHLKVYAPSLDRRDWRMINLNLREYFGGNIRWSERLYERIHNKYPYTYRHSGLKILKKYERLYGHSLMGREVPSYFVGVELTKRVTLYGAGKIGEIVFYELTRKHKIHISQWIDCKFTIPGFYDGIRTCNLNSANWFAGECIIIAISNLDIAQGVEKEIRVLTNKMFNNIIINLAHFIDTKYFLNYLDSLD
;
A
#
# COMPACT_ATOMS: atom_id res chain seq x y z
N MET A 1 -13.46 40.96 38.70
CA MET A 1 -14.60 41.61 38.03
C MET A 1 -14.21 41.81 36.58
N ASP A 2 -14.88 41.02 35.74
CA ASP A 2 -15.25 41.27 34.34
C ASP A 2 -14.16 41.51 33.30
N ASN A 3 -13.81 40.44 32.57
CA ASN A 3 -14.06 40.35 31.12
C ASN A 3 -13.61 38.98 30.56
N PHE A 4 -14.30 37.91 30.95
CA PHE A 4 -14.40 36.71 30.13
C PHE A 4 -15.74 36.78 29.41
N ARG A 5 -15.75 37.31 28.17
CA ARG A 5 -16.91 37.18 27.30
C ARG A 5 -16.85 35.82 26.62
N GLU A 6 -17.90 35.06 26.87
CA GLU A 6 -18.28 33.80 26.25
C GLU A 6 -17.97 33.79 24.74
N ILE A 7 -17.10 32.87 24.32
CA ILE A 7 -17.00 32.49 22.91
C ILE A 7 -18.08 31.42 22.71
N ASN A 8 -19.22 31.86 22.19
CA ASN A 8 -20.33 30.98 21.84
C ASN A 8 -19.87 29.86 20.90
N CYS A 9 -20.07 28.62 21.34
CA CYS A 9 -20.10 27.43 20.48
C CYS A 9 -21.18 27.62 19.41
N ALA A 10 -20.78 27.99 18.20
CA ALA A 10 -21.64 27.90 17.03
C ALA A 10 -21.68 26.44 16.56
N THR A 11 -22.82 25.79 16.77
CA THR A 11 -23.19 24.50 16.19
C THR A 11 -23.25 24.57 14.66
N SER A 12 -22.66 23.55 14.02
CA SER A 12 -22.98 22.97 12.71
C SER A 12 -23.52 23.89 11.60
N ASN A 13 -22.72 24.10 10.55
CA ASN A 13 -23.18 23.92 9.16
C ASN A 13 -21.98 23.84 8.21
N GLU A 14 -22.12 22.95 7.23
CA GLU A 14 -21.18 22.64 6.16
C GLU A 14 -20.60 23.91 5.52
N LEU A 15 -19.28 24.11 5.62
CA LEU A 15 -18.57 25.14 4.85
C LEU A 15 -18.01 24.49 3.58
N PRO A 16 -18.18 25.09 2.39
CA PRO A 16 -17.68 24.52 1.14
C PRO A 16 -16.15 24.49 1.15
N LEU A 17 -15.57 23.28 1.21
CA LEU A 17 -14.14 23.02 1.39
C LEU A 17 -13.31 23.06 0.08
N LEU A 18 -13.92 23.35 -1.06
CA LEU A 18 -13.24 23.39 -2.35
C LEU A 18 -12.71 24.80 -2.62
N GLY A 19 -11.39 24.99 -2.51
CA GLY A 19 -10.69 26.16 -3.03
C GLY A 19 -9.92 27.03 -2.02
N ARG A 20 -9.82 26.66 -0.74
CA ARG A 20 -8.98 27.36 0.25
C ARG A 20 -7.59 26.72 0.34
N SER A 21 -6.53 27.53 0.39
CA SER A 21 -5.18 26.99 0.58
C SER A 21 -5.07 26.31 1.96
N VAL A 22 -4.15 25.34 2.12
CA VAL A 22 -3.90 24.70 3.43
C VAL A 22 -3.64 25.75 4.52
N THR A 23 -3.00 26.87 4.14
CA THR A 23 -2.77 28.04 4.98
C THR A 23 -4.06 28.72 5.44
N ASP A 24 -5.07 28.84 4.58
CA ASP A 24 -6.37 29.45 4.90
C ASP A 24 -7.22 28.56 5.83
N LEU A 25 -7.07 27.24 5.73
CA LEU A 25 -7.68 26.27 6.63
C LEU A 25 -7.06 26.33 8.04
N LEU A 26 -5.78 26.66 8.14
CA LEU A 26 -5.04 26.80 9.40
C LEU A 26 -5.20 28.18 10.07
N LEU A 27 -5.56 29.21 9.30
CA LEU A 27 -5.84 30.55 9.83
C LEU A 27 -7.27 30.68 10.38
N ALA A 28 -8.13 29.70 10.12
CA ALA A 28 -9.51 29.65 10.62
C ALA A 28 -9.64 29.07 12.03
N THR A 29 -8.56 28.58 12.65
CA THR A 29 -8.54 28.10 14.04
C THR A 29 -8.26 29.23 15.04
N PRO A 30 -8.78 29.16 16.28
CA PRO A 30 -8.47 30.14 17.34
C PRO A 30 -6.96 30.23 17.58
N GLY A 31 -6.35 31.38 17.27
CA GLY A 31 -4.91 31.63 17.46
C GLY A 31 -4.12 32.11 16.23
N ALA A 32 -4.78 32.52 15.15
CA ALA A 32 -4.12 32.98 13.91
C ALA A 32 -3.03 34.06 14.11
N GLN A 33 -3.18 34.97 15.07
CA GLN A 33 -2.16 35.98 15.41
C GLN A 33 -0.90 35.36 16.05
N LEU A 34 -1.07 34.39 16.95
CA LEU A 34 0.03 33.62 17.54
C LEU A 34 0.74 32.78 16.46
N LEU A 35 -0.03 32.25 15.50
CA LEU A 35 0.49 31.52 14.34
C LEU A 35 1.41 32.41 13.50
N GLN A 36 1.00 33.64 13.19
CA GLN A 36 1.82 34.59 12.43
C GLN A 36 3.12 34.95 13.15
N SER A 37 3.09 35.17 14.47
CA SER A 37 4.31 35.46 15.24
C SER A 37 5.27 34.28 15.35
N ILE A 38 4.77 33.05 15.46
CA ILE A 38 5.60 31.83 15.53
C ILE A 38 6.23 31.53 14.17
N LEU A 39 5.51 31.78 13.08
CA LEU A 39 6.01 31.53 11.72
C LEU A 39 6.94 32.63 11.21
N ALA A 40 6.94 33.81 11.83
CA ALA A 40 7.85 34.89 11.50
C ALA A 40 9.31 34.49 11.83
N GLY A 41 10.12 34.25 10.80
CA GLY A 41 11.52 33.84 10.95
C GLY A 41 11.75 32.34 11.10
N ALA A 42 10.69 31.53 11.07
CA ALA A 42 10.81 30.06 11.12
C ALA A 42 11.34 29.48 9.80
N SER A 43 12.07 28.36 9.89
CA SER A 43 12.48 27.61 8.71
C SER A 43 11.26 26.98 8.01
N VAL A 44 11.38 26.72 6.69
CA VAL A 44 10.32 26.06 5.91
C VAL A 44 9.95 24.68 6.51
N PRO A 45 10.91 23.80 6.86
CA PRO A 45 10.58 22.53 7.50
C PRO A 45 9.81 22.70 8.81
N PHE A 46 10.25 23.60 9.70
CA PHE A 46 9.54 23.92 10.94
C PHE A 46 8.11 24.37 10.66
N SER A 47 7.93 25.29 9.71
CA SER A 47 6.61 25.81 9.36
C SER A 47 5.67 24.70 8.89
N ILE A 48 6.15 23.78 8.04
CA ILE A 48 5.37 22.61 7.56
C ILE A 48 5.02 21.67 8.71
N GLY A 49 5.98 21.42 9.61
CA GLY A 49 5.78 20.61 10.81
C GLY A 49 4.76 21.24 11.76
N TYR A 50 4.86 22.54 12.01
CA TYR A 50 3.98 23.27 12.90
C TYR A 50 2.54 23.34 12.38
N THR A 51 2.38 23.38 11.06
CA THR A 51 1.09 23.53 10.40
C THR A 51 0.45 22.18 10.07
N VAL A 52 0.58 21.73 8.84
CA VAL A 52 -0.06 20.53 8.30
C VAL A 52 0.45 19.26 8.98
N GLY A 53 1.75 19.17 9.26
CA GLY A 53 2.35 17.95 9.82
C GLY A 53 1.82 17.66 11.22
N GLY A 54 1.90 18.65 12.11
CA GLY A 54 1.43 18.57 13.48
C GLY A 54 -0.06 18.30 13.54
N ALA A 55 -0.85 18.96 12.70
CA ALA A 55 -2.30 18.79 12.66
C ALA A 55 -2.71 17.36 12.22
N LEU A 56 -2.10 16.80 11.17
CA LEU A 56 -2.37 15.44 10.72
C LEU A 56 -1.93 14.38 11.75
N VAL A 57 -0.73 14.55 12.32
CA VAL A 57 -0.21 13.65 13.36
C VAL A 57 -1.09 13.70 14.61
N PHE A 58 -1.47 14.90 15.05
CA PHE A 58 -2.32 15.08 16.23
C PHE A 58 -3.70 14.45 16.04
N ALA A 59 -4.32 14.59 14.85
CA ALA A 59 -5.62 13.96 14.55
C ALA A 59 -5.60 12.45 14.80
N TYR A 60 -4.56 11.77 14.30
CA TYR A 60 -4.42 10.34 14.51
C TYR A 60 -4.08 10.00 15.96
N ALA A 61 -3.19 10.76 16.60
CA ALA A 61 -2.84 10.56 18.00
C ALA A 61 -4.05 10.71 18.94
N GLN A 62 -4.90 11.72 18.72
CA GLN A 62 -6.14 11.92 19.47
C GLN A 62 -7.08 10.74 19.30
N TRP A 63 -7.30 10.30 18.05
CA TRP A 63 -8.12 9.12 17.77
C TRP A 63 -7.56 7.85 18.45
N LEU A 64 -6.25 7.63 18.40
CA LEU A 64 -5.61 6.49 19.08
C LEU A 64 -5.87 6.48 20.58
N VAL A 65 -5.74 7.64 21.25
CA VAL A 65 -6.02 7.75 22.68
C VAL A 65 -7.50 7.47 22.96
N GLN A 66 -8.41 8.03 22.17
CA GLN A 66 -9.86 7.77 22.31
C GLN A 66 -10.17 6.27 22.17
N GLN A 67 -9.64 5.62 21.13
CA GLN A 67 -9.85 4.19 20.91
C GLN A 67 -9.24 3.34 22.03
N ALA A 68 -8.03 3.68 22.48
CA ALA A 68 -7.38 2.97 23.58
C ALA A 68 -8.19 3.03 24.87
N LEU A 69 -8.72 4.21 25.23
CA LEU A 69 -9.59 4.37 26.41
C LEU A 69 -10.91 3.60 26.25
N GLN A 70 -11.55 3.71 25.07
CA GLN A 70 -12.80 3.01 24.79
C GLN A 70 -12.66 1.48 24.88
N MET A 71 -11.52 0.94 24.45
CA MET A 71 -11.22 -0.49 24.48
C MET A 71 -10.61 -0.96 25.81
N GLY A 72 -10.38 -0.05 26.77
CA GLY A 72 -9.72 -0.37 28.04
C GLY A 72 -8.31 -0.91 27.86
N LEU A 73 -7.52 -0.28 26.97
CA LEU A 73 -6.12 -0.61 26.75
C LEU A 73 -5.23 0.12 27.77
N ASP A 74 -4.28 -0.62 28.33
CA ASP A 74 -3.29 -0.09 29.28
C ASP A 74 -2.04 0.46 28.57
N ARG A 75 -1.80 0.00 27.33
CA ARG A 75 -0.60 0.34 26.58
C ARG A 75 -0.80 0.33 25.07
N LEU A 76 -0.19 1.30 24.40
CA LEU A 76 0.00 1.31 22.94
C LEU A 76 1.48 1.09 22.58
N TYR A 77 1.72 0.14 21.69
CA TYR A 77 3.03 -0.18 21.15
C TYR A 77 3.16 0.36 19.73
N PHE A 78 4.03 1.35 19.54
CA PHE A 78 4.22 2.03 18.26
C PHE A 78 5.30 1.33 17.45
N LEU A 79 4.91 0.86 16.27
CA LEU A 79 5.79 0.14 15.37
C LEU A 79 6.76 1.09 14.67
N ALA A 80 8.05 0.77 14.74
CA ALA A 80 9.05 1.42 13.93
C ALA A 80 8.82 1.14 12.43
N ARG A 81 9.15 2.07 11.54
CA ARG A 81 9.80 3.36 11.81
C ARG A 81 8.80 4.49 12.09
N ASP A 82 7.66 4.42 11.39
CA ASP A 82 6.79 5.57 11.19
C ASP A 82 5.83 5.80 12.39
N GLY A 83 5.79 4.90 13.37
CA GLY A 83 5.09 5.12 14.64
C GLY A 83 5.78 6.11 15.60
N PHE A 84 7.03 6.51 15.34
CA PHE A 84 7.82 7.32 16.30
C PHE A 84 7.21 8.70 16.57
N VAL A 85 6.90 9.44 15.52
CA VAL A 85 6.34 10.79 15.64
C VAL A 85 4.94 10.75 16.26
N VAL A 86 4.16 9.72 15.90
CA VAL A 86 2.81 9.50 16.44
C VAL A 86 2.87 9.16 17.94
N GLN A 87 3.82 8.33 18.38
CA GLN A 87 4.03 8.03 19.80
C GLN A 87 4.23 9.32 20.60
N LYS A 88 5.08 10.23 20.11
CA LYS A 88 5.35 11.50 20.79
C LYS A 88 4.11 12.38 20.89
N ALA A 89 3.30 12.45 19.83
CA ALA A 89 2.02 13.15 19.88
C ALA A 89 1.06 12.53 20.90
N VAL A 90 0.96 11.20 20.97
CA VAL A 90 0.16 10.50 21.98
C VAL A 90 0.65 10.76 23.40
N GLU A 91 1.97 10.78 23.62
CA GLU A 91 2.58 11.12 24.92
C GLU A 91 2.19 12.53 25.38
N TYR A 92 2.16 13.52 24.47
CA TYR A 92 1.71 14.88 24.81
C TYR A 92 0.24 14.93 25.23
N ILE A 93 -0.64 14.17 24.55
CA ILE A 93 -2.06 14.09 24.90
C ILE A 93 -2.25 13.41 26.26
N ILE A 94 -1.53 12.30 26.51
CA ILE A 94 -1.55 11.58 27.79
C ILE A 94 -1.15 12.51 28.94
N GLN A 95 -0.05 13.26 28.77
CA GLN A 95 0.44 14.19 29.78
C GLN A 95 -0.54 15.34 30.03
N ALA A 96 -1.05 15.97 28.97
CA ALA A 96 -1.99 17.08 29.09
C ALA A 96 -3.32 16.69 29.77
N ASN A 97 -3.72 15.42 29.67
CA ASN A 97 -4.98 14.90 30.22
C ASN A 97 -4.77 14.00 31.46
N SER A 98 -3.54 13.86 31.96
CA SER A 98 -3.20 13.01 33.12
C SER A 98 -3.71 11.56 33.01
N LEU A 99 -3.60 10.95 31.82
CA LEU A 99 -4.12 9.61 31.55
C LEU A 99 -3.16 8.51 32.06
N SER A 100 -3.71 7.37 32.47
CA SER A 100 -2.93 6.18 32.87
C SER A 100 -2.42 5.35 31.68
N LEU A 101 -2.84 5.66 30.46
CA LEU A 101 -2.42 4.98 29.23
C LEU A 101 -0.90 5.10 29.06
N ARG A 102 -0.23 3.99 28.76
CA ARG A 102 1.22 3.96 28.56
C ARG A 102 1.57 3.79 27.08
N THR A 103 2.75 4.25 26.70
CA THR A 103 3.29 4.06 25.35
C THR A 103 4.60 3.29 25.41
N SER A 104 4.91 2.55 24.35
CA SER A 104 6.20 1.90 24.12
C SER A 104 6.54 1.95 22.64
N TYR A 105 7.83 2.04 22.31
CA TYR A 105 8.31 1.99 20.93
C TYR A 105 8.84 0.58 20.62
N LEU A 106 8.31 -0.07 19.59
CA LEU A 106 8.81 -1.37 19.15
C LEU A 106 9.62 -1.21 17.87
N TYR A 107 10.89 -1.58 17.93
CA TYR A 107 11.74 -1.62 16.75
C TYR A 107 11.29 -2.77 15.85
N SER A 108 10.44 -2.46 14.88
CA SER A 108 9.91 -3.37 13.88
C SER A 108 10.42 -3.06 12.49
N SER A 109 10.38 -4.06 11.60
CA SER A 109 10.41 -3.84 10.15
C SER A 109 9.89 -5.08 9.43
N ARG A 110 9.48 -4.92 8.16
CA ARG A 110 9.12 -6.05 7.31
C ARG A 110 10.25 -7.09 7.24
N ARG A 111 11.49 -6.63 7.15
CA ARG A 111 12.70 -7.46 7.07
C ARG A 111 12.98 -8.21 8.36
N ALA A 112 12.85 -7.55 9.51
CA ALA A 112 13.15 -8.12 10.82
C ALA A 112 12.03 -9.05 11.34
N TRP A 113 10.79 -8.88 10.89
CA TRP A 113 9.63 -9.60 11.45
C TRP A 113 9.11 -10.71 10.53
N ARG A 114 8.95 -10.46 9.22
CA ARG A 114 8.19 -11.38 8.35
C ARG A 114 8.90 -12.71 8.15
N LEU A 115 10.13 -12.68 7.64
CA LEU A 115 10.87 -13.91 7.33
C LEU A 115 11.21 -14.73 8.58
N PRO A 116 11.61 -14.13 9.72
CA PRO A 116 11.78 -14.90 10.97
C PRO A 116 10.50 -15.53 11.51
N SER A 117 9.32 -14.93 11.22
CA SER A 117 8.01 -15.48 11.60
C SER A 117 7.50 -16.56 10.65
N PHE A 118 8.23 -16.89 9.58
CA PHE A 118 7.86 -17.94 8.65
C PHE A 118 7.82 -19.31 9.35
N ASP A 119 6.70 -20.01 9.21
CA ASP A 119 6.40 -21.28 9.88
C ASP A 119 6.78 -22.54 9.08
N GLY A 120 7.32 -22.38 7.86
CA GLY A 120 7.70 -23.50 6.98
C GLY A 120 6.58 -23.96 6.03
N SER A 121 5.34 -23.53 6.24
CA SER A 121 4.18 -23.95 5.44
C SER A 121 4.16 -23.30 4.05
N SER A 122 3.55 -23.98 3.07
CA SER A 122 3.38 -23.41 1.72
C SER A 122 2.52 -22.15 1.75
N LYS A 123 1.42 -22.15 2.53
CA LYS A 123 0.52 -21.00 2.67
C LYS A 123 1.24 -19.77 3.21
N CYS A 124 1.96 -19.91 4.33
CA CYS A 124 2.69 -18.79 4.93
C CYS A 124 3.76 -18.26 3.95
N PHE A 125 4.46 -19.14 3.23
CA PHE A 125 5.47 -18.72 2.26
C PHE A 125 4.87 -17.95 1.07
N GLY A 126 3.75 -18.44 0.52
CA GLY A 126 3.02 -17.77 -0.55
C GLY A 126 2.54 -16.37 -0.14
N GLU A 127 1.97 -16.26 1.07
CA GLU A 127 1.55 -14.98 1.65
C GLU A 127 2.74 -14.04 1.88
N LEU A 128 3.87 -14.55 2.39
CA LEU A 128 5.09 -13.76 2.63
C LEU A 128 5.63 -13.13 1.35
N LEU A 129 5.68 -13.90 0.27
CA LEU A 129 6.14 -13.41 -1.02
C LEU A 129 5.12 -12.41 -1.61
N ALA A 130 3.83 -12.74 -1.60
CA ALA A 130 2.78 -11.88 -2.15
C ALA A 130 2.69 -10.51 -1.43
N GLN A 131 2.75 -10.50 -0.10
CA GLN A 131 2.65 -9.29 0.73
C GLN A 131 3.93 -8.45 0.72
N SER A 132 4.98 -8.91 0.05
CA SER A 132 6.24 -8.20 -0.13
C SER A 132 6.38 -7.54 -1.51
N PHE A 133 5.40 -7.72 -2.41
CA PHE A 133 5.29 -7.05 -3.71
C PHE A 133 6.57 -7.10 -4.57
N PRO A 134 7.12 -8.29 -4.88
CA PRO A 134 8.33 -8.41 -5.69
C PRO A 134 8.08 -8.02 -7.16
N HIS A 135 9.02 -7.29 -7.75
CA HIS A 135 8.96 -6.85 -9.15
C HIS A 135 10.11 -7.42 -10.00
N SER A 136 11.05 -8.12 -9.37
CA SER A 136 12.22 -8.73 -10.00
C SER A 136 12.64 -10.00 -9.29
N LEU A 137 13.48 -10.81 -9.95
CA LEU A 137 14.09 -11.97 -9.29
C LEU A 137 14.96 -11.57 -8.09
N GLN A 138 15.61 -10.41 -8.17
CA GLN A 138 16.38 -9.85 -7.06
C GLN A 138 15.51 -9.56 -5.84
N ASP A 139 14.26 -9.09 -6.03
CA ASP A 139 13.34 -8.87 -4.91
C ASP A 139 12.99 -10.19 -4.22
N PHE A 140 12.73 -11.26 -4.97
CA PHE A 140 12.50 -12.59 -4.39
C PHE A 140 13.72 -13.06 -3.58
N ALA A 141 14.93 -12.90 -4.13
CA ALA A 141 16.17 -13.23 -3.43
C ALA A 141 16.32 -12.41 -2.13
N ASN A 142 16.07 -11.10 -2.19
CA ASN A 142 16.12 -10.20 -1.04
C ASN A 142 15.08 -10.58 0.04
N ILE A 143 13.85 -10.88 -0.36
CA ILE A 143 12.77 -11.32 0.54
C ILE A 143 13.16 -12.63 1.23
N CYS A 144 13.78 -13.56 0.51
CA CYS A 144 14.24 -14.85 1.03
C CYS A 144 15.59 -14.78 1.76
N GLN A 145 16.26 -13.62 1.75
CA GLN A 145 17.64 -13.43 2.24
C GLN A 145 18.62 -14.43 1.64
N LEU A 146 18.53 -14.63 0.32
CA LEU A 146 19.41 -15.47 -0.48
C LEU A 146 20.23 -14.62 -1.43
N SER A 147 21.38 -15.14 -1.89
CA SER A 147 22.02 -14.56 -3.06
C SER A 147 21.18 -14.80 -4.32
N ILE A 148 21.38 -13.98 -5.36
CA ILE A 148 20.72 -14.18 -6.65
C ILE A 148 21.04 -15.56 -7.24
N ASP A 149 22.26 -16.05 -7.06
CA ASP A 149 22.71 -17.36 -7.55
C ASP A 149 22.10 -18.53 -6.78
N GLU A 150 21.84 -18.36 -5.48
CA GLU A 150 21.07 -19.35 -4.72
C GLU A 150 19.62 -19.39 -5.18
N MET A 151 19.01 -18.24 -5.45
CA MET A 151 17.63 -18.14 -5.91
C MET A 151 17.43 -18.81 -7.28
N ARG A 152 18.40 -18.66 -8.20
CA ARG A 152 18.42 -19.28 -9.53
C ARG A 152 18.29 -20.80 -9.53
N LYS A 153 18.67 -21.47 -8.45
CA LYS A 153 18.51 -22.94 -8.33
C LYS A 153 17.04 -23.36 -8.31
N TYR A 154 16.14 -22.44 -7.97
CA TYR A 154 14.70 -22.72 -7.78
C TYR A 154 13.82 -22.14 -8.89
N VAL A 155 14.38 -21.30 -9.76
CA VAL A 155 13.65 -20.51 -10.77
C VAL A 155 14.44 -20.44 -12.06
N ASP A 156 13.74 -20.62 -13.17
CA ASP A 156 14.31 -20.57 -14.52
C ASP A 156 13.74 -19.34 -15.22
N ILE A 157 14.21 -18.16 -14.81
CA ILE A 157 13.77 -16.86 -15.31
C ILE A 157 15.02 -15.98 -15.54
N PRO A 158 15.12 -15.27 -16.69
CA PRO A 158 16.20 -14.32 -16.94
C PRO A 158 16.29 -13.21 -15.87
N GLU A 159 17.51 -12.84 -15.46
CA GLU A 159 17.77 -11.88 -14.39
C GLU A 159 17.18 -10.49 -14.65
N GLN A 160 17.25 -10.02 -15.90
CA GLN A 160 16.80 -8.68 -16.28
C GLN A 160 15.29 -8.60 -16.57
N GLN A 161 14.53 -9.68 -16.39
CA GLN A 161 13.09 -9.66 -16.63
C GLN A 161 12.36 -8.99 -15.46
N ARG A 162 11.81 -7.81 -15.71
CA ARG A 162 10.82 -7.21 -14.82
C ARG A 162 9.57 -8.08 -14.80
N LEU A 163 9.09 -8.38 -13.59
CA LEU A 163 7.90 -9.17 -13.38
C LEU A 163 6.70 -8.21 -13.28
N ASN A 164 5.71 -8.42 -14.14
CA ASN A 164 4.37 -7.88 -13.91
C ASN A 164 3.66 -8.72 -12.83
N ASP A 165 2.51 -8.24 -12.35
CA ASP A 165 1.76 -8.89 -11.26
C ASP A 165 1.42 -10.36 -11.56
N VAL A 166 1.17 -10.69 -12.83
CA VAL A 166 0.83 -12.05 -13.28
C VAL A 166 2.04 -12.98 -13.17
N ASN A 167 3.18 -12.58 -13.75
CA ASN A 167 4.41 -13.38 -13.71
C ASN A 167 4.94 -13.50 -12.28
N ALA A 168 4.85 -12.43 -11.48
CA ALA A 168 5.19 -12.47 -10.06
C ALA A 168 4.31 -13.48 -9.31
N ARG A 169 2.99 -13.49 -9.56
CA ARG A 169 2.06 -14.43 -8.94
C ARG A 169 2.33 -15.89 -9.34
N GLN A 170 2.65 -16.16 -10.59
CA GLN A 170 3.04 -17.52 -11.02
C GLN A 170 4.31 -17.98 -10.31
N LEU A 171 5.29 -17.08 -10.20
CA LEU A 171 6.53 -17.39 -9.50
C LEU A 171 6.27 -17.66 -8.01
N ILE A 172 5.41 -16.87 -7.37
CA ILE A 172 4.95 -17.12 -6.00
C ILE A 172 4.32 -18.51 -5.88
N LEU A 173 3.41 -18.89 -6.79
CA LEU A 173 2.78 -20.21 -6.78
C LEU A 173 3.80 -21.35 -6.99
N LYS A 174 4.81 -21.17 -7.84
CA LYS A 174 5.88 -22.16 -8.02
C LYS A 174 6.74 -22.29 -6.75
N LEU A 175 7.17 -21.16 -6.20
CA LEU A 175 8.06 -21.10 -5.04
C LEU A 175 7.38 -21.57 -3.75
N GLN A 176 6.11 -21.21 -3.54
CA GLN A 176 5.35 -21.63 -2.36
C GLN A 176 5.25 -23.14 -2.25
N HIS A 177 5.27 -23.87 -3.38
CA HIS A 177 5.22 -25.34 -3.41
C HIS A 177 6.61 -26.00 -3.47
N ASN A 178 7.69 -25.24 -3.60
CA ASN A 178 9.05 -25.78 -3.53
C ASN A 178 9.47 -26.15 -2.10
N THR A 179 9.39 -27.44 -1.75
CA THR A 179 9.66 -27.94 -0.40
C THR A 179 11.13 -27.79 0.02
N GLU A 180 12.06 -27.93 -0.91
CA GLU A 180 13.49 -27.78 -0.60
C GLU A 180 13.82 -26.34 -0.21
N LEU A 181 13.36 -25.37 -1.01
CA LEU A 181 13.52 -23.95 -0.72
C LEU A 181 12.88 -23.56 0.62
N ARG A 182 11.63 -23.98 0.87
CA ARG A 182 10.95 -23.69 2.14
C ARG A 182 11.73 -24.23 3.33
N ARG A 183 12.23 -25.46 3.25
CA ARG A 183 13.01 -26.09 4.33
C ARG A 183 14.32 -25.32 4.57
N LYS A 184 15.03 -24.96 3.50
CA LYS A 184 16.26 -24.14 3.58
C LYS A 184 15.97 -22.81 4.27
N ILE A 185 14.99 -22.03 3.79
CA ILE A 185 14.63 -20.74 4.37
C ILE A 185 14.22 -20.90 5.84
N PHE A 186 13.34 -21.86 6.16
CA PHE A 186 12.87 -22.07 7.53
C PHE A 186 14.03 -22.36 8.50
N SER A 187 14.97 -23.23 8.08
CA SER A 187 16.14 -23.61 8.89
C SER A 187 17.12 -22.46 9.09
N GLN A 188 17.37 -21.67 8.03
CA GLN A 188 18.25 -20.49 8.07
C GLN A 188 17.74 -19.42 9.04
N GLN A 189 16.43 -19.32 9.24
CA GLN A 189 15.83 -18.30 10.12
C GLN A 189 15.81 -18.68 11.61
N THR A 190 16.35 -19.84 12.01
CA THR A 190 16.31 -20.31 13.41
C THR A 190 16.92 -19.30 14.39
N GLY A 191 18.11 -18.77 14.09
CA GLY A 191 18.77 -17.77 14.93
C GLY A 191 17.99 -16.45 15.01
N SER A 192 17.61 -15.90 13.86
CA SER A 192 16.82 -14.66 13.79
C SER A 192 15.48 -14.76 14.51
N ARG A 193 14.81 -15.92 14.41
CA ARG A 193 13.54 -16.19 15.11
C ARG A 193 13.74 -16.22 16.62
N PHE A 194 14.82 -16.84 17.11
CA PHE A 194 15.14 -16.84 18.54
C PHE A 194 15.41 -15.41 19.05
N SER A 195 16.23 -14.63 18.34
CA SER A 195 16.51 -13.24 18.72
C SER A 195 15.25 -12.36 18.69
N LEU A 196 14.40 -12.51 17.68
CA LEU A 196 13.11 -11.81 17.59
C LEU A 196 12.20 -12.18 18.76
N LEU A 197 12.04 -13.47 19.08
CA LEU A 197 11.24 -13.92 20.21
C LEU A 197 11.77 -13.39 21.55
N ALA A 198 13.09 -13.38 21.73
CA ALA A 198 13.71 -12.83 22.94
C ALA A 198 13.44 -11.32 23.07
N TYR A 199 13.60 -10.56 21.99
CA TYR A 199 13.26 -9.13 21.96
C TYR A 199 11.78 -8.88 22.27
N LEU A 200 10.86 -9.61 21.61
CA LEU A 200 9.43 -9.43 21.83
C LEU A 200 9.01 -9.77 23.26
N LYS A 201 9.56 -10.85 23.85
CA LYS A 201 9.29 -11.21 25.26
C LYS A 201 9.82 -10.18 26.24
N GLN A 202 10.91 -9.48 25.90
CA GLN A 202 11.47 -8.40 26.71
C GLN A 202 10.57 -7.16 26.68
N GLU A 203 10.08 -6.78 25.50
CA GLU A 203 9.36 -5.51 25.31
C GLU A 203 7.84 -5.60 25.55
N LEU A 204 7.24 -6.75 25.25
CA LEU A 204 5.80 -6.94 25.33
C LEU A 204 5.36 -7.44 26.71
N ASP A 205 4.36 -6.77 27.27
CA ASP A 205 3.67 -7.22 28.48
C ASP A 205 2.61 -8.28 28.12
N LEU A 206 3.09 -9.51 27.87
CA LEU A 206 2.24 -10.63 27.44
C LEU A 206 1.36 -11.20 28.58
N GLU A 207 1.73 -10.98 29.83
CA GLU A 207 1.03 -11.54 31.01
C GLU A 207 -0.15 -10.68 31.45
N LYS A 208 0.02 -9.35 31.47
CA LYS A 208 -0.98 -8.43 32.04
C LYS A 208 -1.77 -7.65 30.98
N GLY A 209 -1.26 -7.56 29.76
CA GLY A 209 -1.63 -6.49 28.84
C GLY A 209 -2.94 -6.66 28.09
N ASN A 210 -3.89 -5.73 28.30
CA ASN A 210 -4.72 -5.24 27.21
C ASN A 210 -3.91 -4.16 26.48
N PHE A 211 -3.26 -4.52 25.38
CA PHE A 211 -2.46 -3.59 24.59
C PHE A 211 -2.90 -3.53 23.14
N GLY A 212 -2.56 -2.42 22.47
CA GLY A 212 -2.72 -2.26 21.03
C GLY A 212 -1.39 -2.04 20.32
N LEU A 213 -1.31 -2.46 19.07
CA LEU A 213 -0.22 -2.10 18.16
C LEU A 213 -0.64 -0.87 17.33
N VAL A 214 0.29 0.02 17.07
CA VAL A 214 0.07 1.21 16.24
C VAL A 214 1.05 1.19 15.09
N ASP A 215 0.51 1.20 13.88
CA ASP A 215 1.24 1.39 12.64
C ASP A 215 0.65 2.61 11.90
N VAL A 216 1.37 3.16 10.94
CA VAL A 216 0.87 4.29 10.14
C VAL A 216 0.20 3.75 8.89
N GLN A 217 0.83 2.80 8.21
CA GLN A 217 0.32 2.32 6.93
C GLN A 217 0.73 0.88 6.65
N GLY A 218 -0.23 0.09 6.19
CA GLY A 218 0.09 -1.25 5.70
C GLY A 218 -1.14 -2.08 5.35
N THR A 219 -0.88 -3.37 5.12
CA THR A 219 -1.92 -4.39 4.88
C THR A 219 -2.29 -5.13 6.17
N GLY A 220 -1.62 -4.84 7.29
CA GLY A 220 -1.72 -5.65 8.52
C GLY A 220 -0.86 -6.92 8.53
N TYR A 221 -0.24 -7.31 7.41
CA TYR A 221 0.52 -8.57 7.32
C TYR A 221 1.67 -8.66 8.32
N THR A 222 2.46 -7.59 8.48
CA THR A 222 3.61 -7.58 9.41
C THR A 222 3.18 -7.78 10.86
N SER A 223 2.07 -7.13 11.28
CA SER A 223 1.49 -7.30 12.60
C SER A 223 0.91 -8.70 12.79
N SER A 224 0.27 -9.27 11.76
CA SER A 224 -0.21 -10.66 11.76
C SER A 224 0.92 -11.67 11.93
N CYS A 225 2.07 -11.47 11.30
CA CYS A 225 3.24 -12.35 11.47
C CYS A 225 3.63 -12.46 12.95
N ILE A 226 3.72 -11.33 13.64
CA ILE A 226 4.09 -11.30 15.06
C ILE A 226 2.96 -11.84 15.93
N ALA A 227 1.70 -11.48 15.66
CA ALA A 227 0.57 -12.01 16.42
C ALA A 227 0.48 -13.54 16.32
N ASN A 228 0.75 -14.11 15.14
CA ASN A 228 0.83 -15.56 14.95
C ASN A 228 2.01 -16.16 15.73
N LEU A 229 3.18 -15.53 15.68
CA LEU A 229 4.38 -15.98 16.41
C LEU A 229 4.16 -15.98 17.94
N LEU A 230 3.40 -15.00 18.44
CA LEU A 230 3.06 -14.83 19.86
C LEU A 230 1.83 -15.64 20.30
N SER A 231 1.08 -16.26 19.39
CA SER A 231 -0.21 -16.91 19.69
C SER A 231 -0.13 -17.97 20.80
N TYR A 232 1.00 -18.64 20.96
CA TYR A 232 1.25 -19.59 22.04
C TYR A 232 1.37 -18.95 23.43
N ALA A 233 1.78 -17.68 23.50
CA ALA A 233 1.96 -16.92 24.74
C ALA A 233 0.86 -15.88 24.97
N TYR A 234 0.14 -15.47 23.92
CA TYR A 234 -0.91 -14.47 23.96
C TYR A 234 -2.09 -14.88 23.07
N ASN A 235 -3.18 -15.34 23.70
CA ASN A 235 -4.32 -15.95 23.01
C ASN A 235 -5.49 -14.97 22.72
N ARG A 236 -5.29 -13.65 22.93
CA ARG A 236 -6.30 -12.63 22.60
C ARG A 236 -5.99 -12.01 21.24
N LYS A 237 -7.02 -11.53 20.55
CA LYS A 237 -6.80 -10.68 19.38
C LYS A 237 -6.15 -9.37 19.81
N ILE A 238 -5.10 -8.97 19.12
CA ILE A 238 -4.39 -7.71 19.34
C ILE A 238 -5.08 -6.62 18.50
N PRO A 239 -5.69 -5.57 19.10
CA PRO A 239 -6.07 -4.38 18.38
C PRO A 239 -4.86 -3.79 17.67
N THR A 240 -4.96 -3.54 16.38
CA THR A 240 -3.88 -2.94 15.59
C THR A 240 -4.45 -1.79 14.78
N PHE A 241 -3.96 -0.61 15.12
CA PHE A 241 -4.42 0.67 14.60
C PHE A 241 -3.54 1.09 13.42
N PHE A 242 -4.16 1.58 12.37
CA PHE A 242 -3.52 2.14 11.19
C PHE A 242 -4.04 3.55 10.94
N TYR A 243 -3.17 4.45 10.48
CA TYR A 243 -3.63 5.71 9.90
C TYR A 243 -4.39 5.39 8.59
N VAL A 244 -3.76 4.59 7.72
CA VAL A 244 -4.37 4.08 6.48
C VAL A 244 -4.13 2.58 6.36
N LEU A 245 -5.22 1.80 6.32
CA LEU A 245 -5.19 0.38 6.01
C LEU A 245 -5.46 0.14 4.53
N VAL A 246 -4.55 -0.52 3.83
CA VAL A 246 -4.65 -0.76 2.37
C VAL A 246 -4.73 -2.26 2.12
N ASN A 247 -5.79 -2.72 1.44
CA ASN A 247 -5.99 -4.12 1.07
C ASN A 247 -5.67 -5.08 2.24
N PRO A 248 -6.40 -4.98 3.36
CA PRO A 248 -6.04 -5.69 4.58
C PRO A 248 -6.01 -7.20 4.39
N VAL A 249 -5.02 -7.85 5.01
CA VAL A 249 -5.02 -9.31 5.14
C VAL A 249 -6.07 -9.76 6.15
N VAL A 250 -6.50 -11.01 6.03
CA VAL A 250 -7.32 -11.65 7.07
C VAL A 250 -6.39 -12.16 8.16
N SER A 251 -6.70 -11.82 9.42
CA SER A 251 -5.93 -12.27 10.59
C SER A 251 -6.84 -12.89 11.65
N SER A 252 -6.44 -14.03 12.20
CA SER A 252 -7.10 -14.66 13.35
C SER A 252 -6.68 -14.05 14.68
N HIS A 253 -5.52 -13.39 14.73
CA HIS A 253 -4.90 -12.89 15.97
C HIS A 253 -4.80 -11.35 16.03
N CYS A 254 -5.20 -10.62 14.98
CA CYS A 254 -5.29 -9.17 14.99
C CYS A 254 -6.74 -8.70 14.75
N HIS A 255 -7.09 -7.56 15.34
CA HIS A 255 -8.27 -6.79 15.00
C HIS A 255 -7.80 -5.45 14.42
N PHE A 256 -7.95 -5.28 13.11
CA PHE A 256 -7.48 -4.09 12.41
C PHE A 256 -8.50 -2.95 12.46
N LEU A 257 -8.03 -1.76 12.83
CA LEU A 257 -8.79 -0.52 12.81
C LEU A 257 -8.04 0.52 11.97
N SER A 258 -8.76 1.24 11.13
CA SER A 258 -8.21 2.32 10.30
C SER A 258 -8.78 3.66 10.77
N PHE A 259 -7.93 4.67 10.88
CA PHE A 259 -8.38 6.04 11.12
C PHE A 259 -9.05 6.63 9.87
N ILE A 260 -8.49 6.37 8.69
CA ILE A 260 -9.03 6.81 7.41
C ILE A 260 -9.48 5.61 6.56
N ASP A 261 -10.72 5.67 6.06
CA ASP A 261 -11.32 4.66 5.17
C ASP A 261 -11.27 5.05 3.68
N THR A 262 -10.68 6.20 3.36
CA THR A 262 -10.64 6.71 1.98
C THR A 262 -9.45 6.17 1.19
N LYS A 263 -9.70 5.76 -0.06
CA LYS A 263 -8.64 5.45 -1.04
C LYS A 263 -7.87 6.73 -1.40
N LEU A 264 -6.68 6.90 -0.84
CA LEU A 264 -5.73 7.94 -1.24
C LEU A 264 -5.01 7.53 -2.54
N SER A 265 -4.65 8.52 -3.36
CA SER A 265 -3.94 8.29 -4.62
C SER A 265 -2.45 7.94 -4.37
N SER A 266 -1.89 8.51 -3.29
CA SER A 266 -0.60 8.14 -2.72
C SER A 266 -0.78 7.59 -1.32
N SER A 267 -0.69 6.27 -1.16
CA SER A 267 -0.81 5.65 0.15
C SER A 267 0.39 5.99 1.05
N SER A 268 1.59 6.13 0.49
CA SER A 268 2.87 6.43 1.17
C SER A 268 3.03 7.85 1.72
N LEU A 269 2.04 8.73 1.51
CA LEU A 269 2.18 10.14 1.86
C LEU A 269 2.38 10.34 3.37
N MET A 270 1.70 9.54 4.20
CA MET A 270 1.84 9.62 5.66
C MET A 270 3.24 9.22 6.16
N GLU A 271 3.96 8.33 5.47
CA GLU A 271 5.33 7.96 5.83
C GLU A 271 6.29 9.16 5.81
N LEU A 272 6.00 10.19 5.00
CA LEU A 272 6.79 11.43 4.97
C LEU A 272 6.61 12.27 6.23
N PHE A 273 5.39 12.28 6.78
CA PHE A 273 5.03 13.06 7.96
C PHE A 273 5.51 12.41 9.27
N THR A 274 5.70 11.09 9.31
CA THR A 274 5.85 10.37 10.58
C THR A 274 7.17 9.61 10.74
N ARG A 275 8.16 9.90 9.89
CA ARG A 275 9.45 9.21 9.84
C ARG A 275 10.27 9.41 11.12
N ALA A 276 10.98 8.38 11.57
CA ALA A 276 11.95 8.50 12.65
C ALA A 276 13.35 8.91 12.15
N LEU A 277 14.17 9.47 13.05
CA LEU A 277 15.57 9.81 12.80
C LEU A 277 16.54 8.64 13.01
N HIS A 278 16.09 7.42 12.75
CA HIS A 278 16.93 6.22 12.74
C HIS A 278 16.58 5.34 11.55
N GLY A 279 17.51 4.48 11.16
CA GLY A 279 17.29 3.58 10.04
C GLY A 279 16.33 2.43 10.33
N GLN A 280 16.03 1.67 9.29
CA GLN A 280 15.24 0.45 9.38
C GLN A 280 15.90 -0.59 10.30
N THR A 281 15.09 -1.24 11.14
CA THR A 281 15.48 -2.40 11.93
C THR A 281 15.79 -3.59 11.02
N ILE A 282 16.96 -4.20 11.14
CA ILE A 282 17.37 -5.35 10.32
C ILE A 282 17.43 -6.67 11.08
N GLY A 283 17.39 -6.63 12.42
CA GLY A 283 17.44 -7.80 13.30
C GLY A 283 17.59 -7.39 14.76
N TYR A 284 17.96 -8.34 15.61
CA TYR A 284 18.18 -8.13 17.05
C TYR A 284 19.40 -8.91 17.52
N GLU A 285 20.15 -8.33 18.44
CA GLU A 285 21.31 -8.94 19.06
C GLU A 285 21.31 -8.72 20.57
N LYS A 286 22.02 -9.59 21.28
CA LYS A 286 22.18 -9.48 22.73
C LYS A 286 23.33 -8.52 23.02
N SER A 287 23.04 -7.44 23.74
CA SER A 287 24.03 -6.49 24.20
C SER A 287 24.99 -7.10 25.23
N PRO A 288 26.13 -6.44 25.54
CA PRO A 288 27.04 -6.88 26.59
C PRO A 288 26.38 -7.00 27.98
N THR A 289 25.33 -6.22 28.26
CA THR A 289 24.56 -6.28 29.51
C THR A 289 23.52 -7.41 29.52
N GLY A 290 23.32 -8.06 28.39
CA GLY A 290 22.41 -9.20 28.24
C GLY A 290 21.00 -8.86 27.72
N GLU A 291 20.71 -7.58 27.52
CA GLU A 291 19.44 -7.12 26.94
C GLU A 291 19.43 -7.27 25.43
N MET A 292 18.27 -7.60 24.85
CA MET A 292 18.08 -7.62 23.40
C MET A 292 17.95 -6.20 22.87
N GLN A 293 18.77 -5.85 21.88
CA GLN A 293 18.77 -4.54 21.24
C GLN A 293 18.53 -4.67 19.72
N PRO A 294 17.89 -3.66 19.09
CA PRO A 294 17.68 -3.66 17.66
C PRO A 294 18.99 -3.39 16.92
N VAL A 295 19.22 -4.13 15.83
CA VAL A 295 20.26 -3.80 14.87
C VAL A 295 19.65 -2.87 13.82
N LEU A 296 20.19 -1.65 13.70
CA LEU A 296 19.67 -0.61 12.82
C LEU A 296 20.57 -0.38 11.60
N LYS A 297 19.98 -0.02 10.46
CA LYS A 297 20.75 0.38 9.27
C LYS A 297 21.28 1.81 9.40
N GLY A 298 22.57 2.04 9.16
CA GLY A 298 23.27 3.25 9.63
C GLY A 298 23.09 4.57 8.84
N HIS A 299 22.72 4.54 7.55
CA HIS A 299 22.87 5.73 6.70
C HIS A 299 21.70 6.73 6.73
N GLU A 300 20.49 6.30 7.10
CA GLU A 300 19.28 7.08 6.89
C GLU A 300 19.13 8.29 7.84
N SER A 301 19.59 8.14 9.08
CA SER A 301 19.50 9.19 10.11
C SER A 301 20.36 10.41 9.78
N VAL A 302 21.55 10.19 9.23
CA VAL A 302 22.51 11.25 8.89
C VAL A 302 21.94 12.16 7.80
N GLU A 303 21.37 11.57 6.74
CA GLU A 303 20.83 12.34 5.61
C GLU A 303 19.57 13.11 5.98
N LEU A 304 18.65 12.52 6.75
CA LEU A 304 17.46 13.24 7.24
C LEU A 304 17.82 14.42 8.16
N ASN A 305 18.85 14.26 8.99
CA ASN A 305 19.35 15.35 9.83
C ASN A 305 19.94 16.47 8.99
N ARG A 306 20.80 16.16 7.99
CA ARG A 306 21.35 17.15 7.06
C ARG A 306 20.27 17.85 6.23
N TYR A 307 19.19 17.14 5.91
CA TYR A 307 18.06 17.67 5.15
C TYR A 307 17.21 18.70 5.92
N GLY A 308 17.38 18.82 7.24
CA GLY A 308 16.57 19.72 8.08
C GLY A 308 15.27 19.07 8.58
N TYR A 309 15.18 17.74 8.60
CA TYR A 309 14.00 17.05 9.12
C TYR A 309 13.79 17.27 10.63
N ARG A 310 14.86 17.61 11.38
CA ARG A 310 14.75 17.97 12.80
C ARG A 310 13.89 19.20 13.04
N ASP A 311 14.04 20.22 12.21
CA ASP A 311 13.23 21.43 12.29
C ASP A 311 11.75 21.12 12.07
N TYR A 312 11.46 20.25 11.08
CA TYR A 312 10.11 19.73 10.86
C TYR A 312 9.55 19.04 12.11
N LEU A 313 10.33 18.16 12.75
CA LEU A 313 9.89 17.46 13.97
C LEU A 313 9.67 18.43 15.15
N GLU A 314 10.48 19.48 15.30
CA GLU A 314 10.25 20.50 16.31
C GLU A 314 8.95 21.27 16.04
N GLY A 315 8.66 21.59 14.78
CA GLY A 315 7.38 22.16 14.39
C GLY A 315 6.20 21.26 14.79
N VAL A 316 6.26 19.96 14.45
CA VAL A 316 5.24 18.96 14.80
C VAL A 316 5.02 18.93 16.31
N LYS A 317 6.11 18.89 17.10
CA LYS A 317 6.07 18.89 18.56
C LYS A 317 5.36 20.12 19.11
N GLN A 318 5.73 21.32 18.67
CA GLN A 318 5.11 22.57 19.15
C GLN A 318 3.61 22.61 18.84
N SER A 319 3.23 22.19 17.64
CA SER A 319 1.82 22.09 17.23
C SER A 319 1.03 21.11 18.11
N CYS A 320 1.56 19.89 18.31
CA CYS A 320 0.89 18.87 19.11
C CYS A 320 0.77 19.27 20.59
N LEU A 321 1.77 19.94 21.16
CA LEU A 321 1.70 20.47 22.53
C LEU A 321 0.58 21.50 22.67
N ILE A 322 0.48 22.45 21.73
CA ILE A 322 -0.59 23.46 21.72
C ILE A 322 -1.97 22.80 21.62
N TYR A 323 -2.14 21.86 20.67
CA TYR A 323 -3.41 21.18 20.51
C TYR A 323 -3.79 20.34 21.73
N SER A 324 -2.83 19.64 22.34
CA SER A 324 -3.07 18.81 23.54
C SER A 324 -3.63 19.62 24.73
N HIS A 325 -3.27 20.91 24.84
CA HIS A 325 -3.75 21.79 25.92
C HIS A 325 -5.01 22.58 25.56
N ARG A 326 -5.26 22.86 24.28
CA ARG A 326 -6.36 23.71 23.84
C ARG A 326 -7.59 22.94 23.37
N ILE A 327 -7.41 21.69 23.00
CA ILE A 327 -8.44 20.88 22.35
C ILE A 327 -8.81 19.76 23.31
N GLY A 328 -10.11 19.71 23.66
CA GLY A 328 -10.61 18.64 24.50
C GLY A 328 -10.40 17.28 23.85
N LEU A 329 -10.12 16.25 24.65
CA LEU A 329 -9.87 14.90 24.12
C LEU A 329 -11.01 14.39 23.23
N HIS A 330 -12.26 14.78 23.51
CA HIS A 330 -13.46 14.40 22.75
C HIS A 330 -13.93 15.45 21.74
N ASP A 331 -13.12 16.48 21.46
CA ASP A 331 -13.42 17.47 20.44
C ASP A 331 -13.38 16.83 19.03
N GLY A 332 -14.38 17.17 18.20
CA GLY A 332 -14.52 16.66 16.84
C GLY A 332 -13.73 17.41 15.77
N ALA A 333 -12.97 18.46 16.13
CA ALA A 333 -12.25 19.31 15.18
C ALA A 333 -11.27 18.53 14.28
N PHE A 334 -10.67 17.45 14.80
CA PHE A 334 -9.66 16.64 14.09
C PHE A 334 -10.21 15.27 13.66
N SER A 335 -11.40 15.27 13.06
CA SER A 335 -12.04 14.05 12.56
C SER A 335 -11.25 13.36 11.43
N SER A 336 -11.54 12.08 11.19
CA SER A 336 -11.00 11.32 10.05
C SER A 336 -11.37 11.94 8.69
N ALA A 337 -12.56 12.51 8.58
CA ALA A 337 -13.00 13.22 7.38
C ALA A 337 -12.16 14.48 7.12
N TRP A 338 -11.88 15.27 8.16
CA TRP A 338 -11.00 16.42 8.08
C TRP A 338 -9.59 16.00 7.63
N ALA A 339 -9.00 15.01 8.30
CA ALA A 339 -7.66 14.52 7.99
C ALA A 339 -7.57 13.97 6.55
N SER A 340 -8.62 13.27 6.09
CA SER A 340 -8.70 12.79 4.71
C SER A 340 -8.73 13.92 3.69
N ASN A 341 -9.48 14.99 3.95
CA ASN A 341 -9.56 16.14 3.05
C ASN A 341 -8.23 16.88 2.95
N ILE A 342 -7.52 17.06 4.07
CA ILE A 342 -6.18 17.67 4.07
C ILE A 342 -5.20 16.79 3.29
N LEU A 343 -5.20 15.47 3.48
CA LEU A 343 -4.31 14.58 2.74
C LEU A 343 -4.61 14.58 1.24
N LYS A 344 -5.88 14.63 0.82
CA LYS A 344 -6.26 14.79 -0.59
C LYS A 344 -5.75 16.11 -1.16
N ALA A 345 -5.83 17.20 -0.41
CA ALA A 345 -5.30 18.49 -0.83
C ALA A 345 -3.77 18.45 -0.99
N VAL A 346 -3.06 17.83 -0.04
CA VAL A 346 -1.61 17.64 -0.13
C VAL A 346 -1.21 16.77 -1.33
N ASP A 347 -1.97 15.71 -1.64
CA ASP A 347 -1.63 14.82 -2.75
C ASP A 347 -1.97 15.43 -4.12
N ASN A 348 -3.08 16.18 -4.21
CA ASN A 348 -3.58 16.70 -5.47
C ASN A 348 -3.08 18.12 -5.81
N GLU A 349 -2.95 18.99 -4.81
CA GLU A 349 -2.68 20.42 -4.96
C GLU A 349 -1.75 20.93 -3.83
N PRO A 350 -0.55 20.34 -3.64
CA PRO A 350 0.33 20.75 -2.56
C PRO A 350 0.86 22.17 -2.79
N ASP A 351 0.87 22.96 -1.72
CA ASP A 351 1.58 24.24 -1.67
C ASP A 351 3.05 24.08 -2.12
N THR A 352 3.62 25.12 -2.74
CA THR A 352 4.97 25.06 -3.31
C THR A 352 6.04 24.72 -2.29
N LYS A 353 5.98 25.28 -1.08
CA LYS A 353 6.99 25.02 -0.04
C LYS A 353 6.87 23.60 0.47
N LEU A 354 5.64 23.15 0.74
CA LEU A 354 5.34 21.78 1.18
C LEU A 354 5.79 20.76 0.13
N PHE A 355 5.40 20.97 -1.12
CA PHE A 355 5.74 20.09 -2.22
C PHE A 355 7.24 19.96 -2.36
N ASN A 356 7.98 21.07 -2.41
CA ASN A 356 9.43 21.04 -2.57
C ASN A 356 10.10 20.31 -1.39
N PHE A 357 9.67 20.60 -0.15
CA PHE A 357 10.20 19.94 1.04
C PHE A 357 9.98 18.42 1.04
N PHE A 358 8.81 17.92 0.62
CA PHE A 358 8.60 16.48 0.59
C PHE A 358 9.15 15.83 -0.67
N ALA A 359 9.12 16.49 -1.83
CA ALA A 359 9.66 15.99 -3.09
C ALA A 359 11.17 15.72 -3.01
N SER A 360 11.96 16.61 -2.40
CA SER A 360 13.40 16.39 -2.22
C SER A 360 13.77 15.64 -0.95
N MET A 361 12.80 15.13 -0.17
CA MET A 361 13.09 14.42 1.07
C MET A 361 13.87 13.12 0.79
N PRO A 362 15.00 12.88 1.48
CA PRO A 362 15.71 11.62 1.40
C PRO A 362 14.86 10.48 1.96
N ILE A 363 14.51 9.52 1.10
CA ILE A 363 13.80 8.29 1.41
C ILE A 363 14.66 7.07 1.11
N SER A 364 14.38 5.97 1.79
CA SER A 364 14.90 4.66 1.41
C SER A 364 13.74 3.67 1.46
N SER A 365 13.26 3.25 0.29
CA SER A 365 12.12 2.33 0.15
C SER A 365 12.51 0.87 0.39
N ASP A 366 13.74 0.49 0.01
CA ASP A 366 14.34 -0.83 0.19
C ASP A 366 15.35 -0.88 1.35
N GLY A 367 15.64 0.28 1.97
CA GLY A 367 16.70 0.46 2.94
C GLY A 367 18.10 0.50 2.33
N HIS A 368 18.31 0.14 1.06
CA HIS A 368 19.63 -0.04 0.44
C HIS A 368 20.19 1.23 -0.17
N HIS A 369 19.36 2.00 -0.86
CA HIS A 369 19.79 3.24 -1.50
C HIS A 369 18.94 4.42 -1.02
N LEU A 370 19.62 5.46 -0.54
CA LEU A 370 18.98 6.76 -0.25
C LEU A 370 18.70 7.46 -1.58
N LYS A 371 17.44 7.78 -1.79
CA LYS A 371 16.90 8.44 -2.98
C LYS A 371 16.01 9.58 -2.51
N VAL A 372 15.65 10.49 -3.40
CA VAL A 372 14.64 11.51 -3.07
C VAL A 372 13.24 10.99 -3.35
N TYR A 373 12.24 11.48 -2.61
CA TYR A 373 10.86 11.03 -2.76
C TYR A 373 10.30 11.24 -4.17
N ALA A 374 10.60 12.38 -4.78
CA ALA A 374 10.23 12.69 -6.15
C ALA A 374 11.46 13.24 -6.89
N PRO A 375 12.29 12.38 -7.52
CA PRO A 375 13.42 12.84 -8.30
C PRO A 375 12.97 13.69 -9.47
N SER A 376 13.74 14.73 -9.78
CA SER A 376 13.61 15.46 -11.05
C SER A 376 13.99 14.52 -12.19
N LEU A 377 13.14 14.42 -13.21
CA LEU A 377 13.33 13.56 -14.36
C LEU A 377 13.48 14.42 -15.60
N ASP A 378 14.49 14.15 -16.43
CA ASP A 378 14.63 14.85 -17.71
C ASP A 378 13.76 14.19 -18.80
N ARG A 379 13.80 14.74 -20.02
CA ARG A 379 13.06 14.18 -21.17
C ARG A 379 13.48 12.75 -21.52
N ARG A 380 14.76 12.41 -21.34
CA ARG A 380 15.29 11.08 -21.62
C ARG A 380 14.77 10.10 -20.57
N ASP A 381 14.77 10.49 -19.31
CA ASP A 381 14.24 9.72 -18.19
C ASP A 381 12.78 9.37 -18.40
N TRP A 382 11.94 10.36 -18.73
CA TRP A 382 10.53 10.12 -19.05
C TRP A 382 10.36 9.14 -20.20
N ARG A 383 11.17 9.26 -21.26
CA ARG A 383 11.12 8.31 -22.38
C ARG A 383 11.53 6.92 -21.94
N MET A 384 12.64 6.76 -21.21
CA MET A 384 13.12 5.44 -20.80
C MET A 384 12.20 4.77 -19.79
N ILE A 385 11.64 5.51 -18.82
CA ILE A 385 10.65 4.99 -17.88
C ILE A 385 9.38 4.55 -18.60
N ASN A 386 8.85 5.37 -19.52
CA ASN A 386 7.64 5.02 -20.29
C ASN A 386 7.86 3.81 -21.22
N LEU A 387 9.10 3.59 -21.69
CA LEU A 387 9.48 2.44 -22.51
C LEU A 387 9.87 1.21 -21.68
N ASN A 388 9.77 1.26 -20.34
CA ASN A 388 10.28 0.24 -19.41
C ASN A 388 11.79 -0.06 -19.55
N LEU A 389 12.55 0.88 -20.13
CA LEU A 389 14.01 0.79 -20.30
C LEU A 389 14.80 1.33 -19.11
N ARG A 390 14.14 2.07 -18.19
CA ARG A 390 14.72 2.56 -16.95
C ARG A 390 13.72 2.42 -15.81
N GLU A 391 14.18 1.95 -14.66
CA GLU A 391 13.35 1.86 -13.46
C GLU A 391 13.16 3.25 -12.83
N TYR A 392 11.91 3.52 -12.41
CA TYR A 392 11.62 4.69 -11.60
C TYR A 392 11.93 4.36 -10.14
N PHE A 393 12.81 5.16 -9.56
CA PHE A 393 13.36 4.89 -8.25
C PHE A 393 12.84 5.84 -7.14
N GLY A 394 11.99 6.81 -7.47
CA GLY A 394 11.37 7.66 -6.45
C GLY A 394 10.24 6.96 -5.70
N GLY A 395 9.76 7.62 -4.64
CA GLY A 395 8.62 7.16 -3.85
C GLY A 395 7.26 7.42 -4.51
N ASN A 396 7.16 8.41 -5.40
CA ASN A 396 5.91 8.71 -6.12
C ASN A 396 6.14 9.36 -7.49
N ILE A 397 5.89 8.58 -8.56
CA ILE A 397 6.09 9.05 -9.94
C ILE A 397 5.20 10.24 -10.32
N ARG A 398 3.97 10.33 -9.77
CA ARG A 398 3.07 11.48 -10.03
C ARG A 398 3.64 12.76 -9.46
N TRP A 399 4.32 12.70 -8.33
CA TRP A 399 5.01 13.85 -7.77
C TRP A 399 6.22 14.25 -8.64
N SER A 400 6.95 13.29 -9.22
CA SER A 400 7.97 13.60 -10.22
C SER A 400 7.37 14.22 -11.51
N GLU A 401 6.20 13.77 -11.96
CA GLU A 401 5.46 14.39 -13.10
C GLU A 401 5.16 15.87 -12.81
N ARG A 402 4.61 16.16 -11.61
CA ARG A 402 4.31 17.53 -11.19
C ARG A 402 5.55 18.40 -11.05
N LEU A 403 6.64 17.85 -10.52
CA LEU A 403 7.91 18.57 -10.43
C LEU A 403 8.40 18.97 -11.83
N TYR A 404 8.32 18.05 -12.80
CA TYR A 404 8.65 18.33 -14.19
C TYR A 404 7.75 19.44 -14.79
N GLU A 405 6.45 19.36 -14.55
CA GLU A 405 5.49 20.40 -14.97
C GLU A 405 5.85 21.78 -14.44
N ARG A 406 6.18 21.87 -13.14
CA ARG A 406 6.56 23.14 -12.50
C ARG A 406 7.85 23.72 -13.07
N ILE A 407 8.84 22.88 -13.37
CA ILE A 407 10.14 23.31 -13.91
C ILE A 407 10.02 23.71 -15.38
N HIS A 408 9.27 22.95 -16.18
CA HIS A 408 9.26 23.11 -17.65
C HIS A 408 8.00 23.77 -18.21
N ASN A 409 7.04 24.13 -17.34
CA ASN A 409 5.72 24.65 -17.69
C ASN A 409 4.99 23.80 -18.75
N LYS A 410 5.18 22.48 -18.70
CA LYS A 410 4.65 21.51 -19.68
C LYS A 410 4.34 20.17 -19.02
N TYR A 411 3.14 19.64 -19.25
CA TYR A 411 2.78 18.28 -18.84
C TYR A 411 3.62 17.25 -19.62
N PRO A 412 4.24 16.24 -18.96
CA PRO A 412 4.98 15.18 -19.65
C PRO A 412 4.11 14.24 -20.51
N TYR A 413 2.82 14.57 -20.71
CA TYR A 413 1.80 13.79 -21.40
C TYR A 413 2.23 13.42 -22.82
N THR A 414 2.95 14.34 -23.48
CA THR A 414 3.54 14.11 -24.81
C THR A 414 4.56 12.97 -24.84
N TYR A 415 5.18 12.59 -23.72
CA TYR A 415 6.19 11.53 -23.63
C TYR A 415 5.62 10.14 -23.36
N ARG A 416 4.46 10.03 -22.69
CA ARG A 416 3.71 8.76 -22.57
C ARG A 416 3.24 8.26 -23.94
N HIS A 417 2.74 9.16 -24.78
CA HIS A 417 2.19 8.80 -26.09
C HIS A 417 3.22 8.74 -27.22
N SER A 418 4.30 9.53 -27.14
CA SER A 418 5.34 9.51 -28.18
C SER A 418 6.21 8.25 -28.14
N GLY A 419 6.50 7.68 -26.96
CA GLY A 419 7.23 6.41 -26.85
C GLY A 419 6.52 5.24 -27.55
N LEU A 420 5.22 5.09 -27.31
CA LEU A 420 4.36 4.10 -27.98
C LEU A 420 4.26 4.36 -29.50
N LYS A 421 4.15 5.61 -29.95
CA LYS A 421 4.13 5.96 -31.39
C LYS A 421 5.46 5.68 -32.08
N ILE A 422 6.59 5.95 -31.41
CA ILE A 422 7.94 5.68 -31.92
C ILE A 422 8.19 4.17 -32.00
N LEU A 423 7.81 3.40 -30.97
CA LEU A 423 7.83 1.94 -30.98
C LEU A 423 6.99 1.37 -32.13
N LYS A 424 5.73 1.80 -32.29
CA LYS A 424 4.86 1.38 -33.40
C LYS A 424 5.44 1.72 -34.77
N LYS A 425 6.15 2.84 -34.91
CA LYS A 425 6.85 3.21 -36.14
C LYS A 425 8.05 2.30 -36.41
N TYR A 426 8.81 1.96 -35.37
CA TYR A 426 9.94 1.03 -35.45
C TYR A 426 9.48 -0.39 -35.80
N GLU A 427 8.41 -0.88 -35.16
CA GLU A 427 7.79 -2.18 -35.44
C GLU A 427 7.27 -2.29 -36.88
N ARG A 428 6.67 -1.21 -37.41
CA ARG A 428 6.25 -1.15 -38.83
C ARG A 428 7.42 -1.17 -39.81
N LEU A 429 8.55 -0.54 -39.47
CA LEU A 429 9.68 -0.39 -40.37
C LEU A 429 10.59 -1.61 -40.41
N TYR A 430 10.76 -2.29 -39.27
CA TYR A 430 11.76 -3.35 -39.12
C TYR A 430 11.16 -4.74 -38.90
N GLY A 431 9.83 -4.89 -38.85
CA GLY A 431 9.15 -6.18 -38.76
C GLY A 431 9.39 -6.96 -37.45
N HIS A 432 10.20 -6.41 -36.54
CA HIS A 432 10.52 -7.00 -35.25
C HIS A 432 9.71 -6.31 -34.14
N SER A 433 9.00 -7.12 -33.35
CA SER A 433 8.29 -6.70 -32.13
C SER A 433 9.34 -6.40 -31.06
N LEU A 434 9.57 -5.11 -30.73
CA LEU A 434 10.50 -4.73 -29.64
C LEU A 434 9.83 -4.84 -28.27
N MET A 435 8.51 -4.67 -28.23
CA MET A 435 7.71 -5.21 -27.13
C MET A 435 7.38 -6.65 -27.49
N GLY A 436 7.68 -7.62 -26.62
CA GLY A 436 6.93 -8.87 -26.66
C GLY A 436 5.44 -8.49 -26.72
N ARG A 437 4.68 -9.07 -27.64
CA ARG A 437 3.25 -8.79 -27.77
C ARG A 437 2.53 -9.13 -26.46
N GLU A 438 2.52 -8.22 -25.50
CA GLU A 438 1.71 -8.32 -24.30
C GLU A 438 0.33 -7.75 -24.62
N VAL A 439 -0.46 -8.56 -25.32
CA VAL A 439 -1.88 -8.67 -24.96
C VAL A 439 -1.87 -9.33 -23.58
N PRO A 440 -2.61 -8.82 -22.58
CA PRO A 440 -2.46 -9.24 -21.21
C PRO A 440 -2.48 -10.77 -21.05
N SER A 441 -1.44 -11.31 -20.42
CA SER A 441 -1.20 -12.74 -20.19
C SER A 441 -2.16 -13.37 -19.15
N TYR A 442 -3.39 -12.89 -19.04
CA TYR A 442 -4.37 -13.25 -18.00
C TYR A 442 -4.75 -14.75 -17.96
N PHE A 443 -4.36 -15.54 -18.96
CA PHE A 443 -4.58 -16.99 -18.98
C PHE A 443 -3.44 -17.80 -18.36
N VAL A 444 -2.31 -17.19 -18.03
CA VAL A 444 -1.16 -17.94 -17.50
C VAL A 444 -1.29 -18.01 -15.97
N GLY A 445 -1.77 -19.15 -15.47
CA GLY A 445 -1.95 -19.42 -14.03
C GLY A 445 -3.25 -20.13 -13.66
N VAL A 446 -4.17 -20.29 -14.60
CA VAL A 446 -5.20 -21.33 -14.54
C VAL A 446 -4.59 -22.54 -15.24
N GLU A 447 -4.62 -23.73 -14.65
CA GLU A 447 -4.42 -24.96 -15.43
C GLU A 447 -5.57 -25.02 -16.47
N LEU A 448 -5.40 -24.36 -17.62
CA LEU A 448 -6.33 -24.38 -18.75
C LEU A 448 -6.13 -25.65 -19.59
N THR A 449 -5.85 -26.77 -18.92
CA THR A 449 -6.11 -28.12 -19.43
C THR A 449 -7.62 -28.44 -19.44
N LYS A 450 -8.44 -27.48 -18.96
CA LYS A 450 -9.85 -27.63 -18.65
C LYS A 450 -10.77 -27.04 -19.72
N ARG A 451 -11.99 -27.58 -19.80
CA ARG A 451 -13.06 -27.08 -20.67
C ARG A 451 -13.59 -25.73 -20.16
N VAL A 452 -13.59 -24.69 -21.00
CA VAL A 452 -13.96 -23.32 -20.58
C VAL A 452 -15.36 -22.95 -21.02
N THR A 453 -16.13 -22.33 -20.13
CA THR A 453 -17.34 -21.57 -20.47
C THR A 453 -17.01 -20.08 -20.47
N LEU A 454 -17.23 -19.39 -21.59
CA LEU A 454 -16.98 -17.95 -21.72
C LEU A 454 -18.31 -17.19 -21.60
N TYR A 455 -18.36 -16.16 -20.76
CA TYR A 455 -19.52 -15.26 -20.61
C TYR A 455 -19.14 -13.84 -21.02
N GLY A 456 -19.92 -13.22 -21.91
CA GLY A 456 -19.65 -11.92 -22.49
C GLY A 456 -19.11 -12.04 -23.92
N ALA A 457 -19.87 -11.56 -24.89
CA ALA A 457 -19.57 -11.51 -26.32
C ALA A 457 -19.50 -10.04 -26.83
N GLY A 458 -19.10 -9.12 -25.96
CA GLY A 458 -18.67 -7.78 -26.35
C GLY A 458 -17.22 -7.76 -26.85
N LYS A 459 -16.66 -6.57 -27.08
CA LYS A 459 -15.27 -6.37 -27.54
C LYS A 459 -14.24 -7.18 -26.71
N ILE A 460 -14.37 -7.22 -25.37
CA ILE A 460 -13.49 -8.04 -24.50
C ILE A 460 -13.69 -9.53 -24.73
N GLY A 461 -14.95 -9.96 -24.83
CA GLY A 461 -15.30 -11.35 -25.08
C GLY A 461 -14.65 -11.90 -26.34
N GLU A 462 -14.69 -11.12 -27.42
CA GLU A 462 -14.06 -11.48 -28.71
C GLU A 462 -12.53 -11.59 -28.60
N ILE A 463 -11.89 -10.65 -27.90
CA ILE A 463 -10.44 -10.68 -27.65
C ILE A 463 -10.06 -11.94 -26.85
N VAL A 464 -10.80 -12.22 -25.77
CA VAL A 464 -10.61 -13.40 -24.93
C VAL A 464 -10.82 -14.68 -25.72
N PHE A 465 -11.88 -14.75 -26.52
CA PHE A 465 -12.19 -15.88 -27.37
C PHE A 465 -11.04 -16.18 -28.34
N TYR A 466 -10.51 -15.15 -29.02
CA TYR A 466 -9.41 -15.31 -29.97
C TYR A 466 -8.12 -15.79 -29.26
N GLU A 467 -7.77 -15.19 -28.12
CA GLU A 467 -6.58 -15.58 -27.37
C GLU A 467 -6.66 -17.04 -26.89
N LEU A 468 -7.80 -17.45 -26.32
CA LEU A 468 -8.02 -18.81 -25.84
C LEU A 468 -7.93 -19.82 -26.99
N THR A 469 -8.66 -19.59 -28.08
CA THR A 469 -8.80 -20.58 -29.17
C THR A 469 -7.60 -20.59 -30.12
N ARG A 470 -7.11 -19.43 -30.56
CA ARG A 470 -6.10 -19.35 -31.63
C ARG A 470 -4.67 -19.39 -31.11
N LYS A 471 -4.40 -18.76 -29.96
CA LYS A 471 -3.05 -18.65 -29.41
C LYS A 471 -2.75 -19.77 -28.41
N HIS A 472 -3.69 -20.07 -27.53
CA HIS A 472 -3.51 -21.07 -26.48
C HIS A 472 -4.15 -22.43 -26.80
N LYS A 473 -4.91 -22.55 -27.90
CA LYS A 473 -5.59 -23.79 -28.33
C LYS A 473 -6.49 -24.41 -27.25
N ILE A 474 -7.08 -23.58 -26.41
CA ILE A 474 -8.00 -23.99 -25.34
C ILE A 474 -9.39 -24.22 -25.91
N HIS A 475 -10.04 -25.31 -25.50
CA HIS A 475 -11.40 -25.61 -25.92
C HIS A 475 -12.43 -24.81 -25.09
N ILE A 476 -13.19 -23.97 -25.79
CA ILE A 476 -14.36 -23.29 -25.23
C ILE A 476 -15.58 -24.18 -25.52
N SER A 477 -16.24 -24.67 -24.47
CA SER A 477 -17.38 -25.57 -24.58
C SER A 477 -18.68 -24.84 -24.88
N GLN A 478 -18.79 -23.58 -24.48
CA GLN A 478 -19.89 -22.69 -24.85
C GLN A 478 -19.51 -21.23 -24.64
N TRP A 479 -20.14 -20.35 -25.41
CA TRP A 479 -20.03 -18.91 -25.30
C TRP A 479 -21.41 -18.30 -25.01
N ILE A 480 -21.53 -17.63 -23.88
CA ILE A 480 -22.79 -17.14 -23.33
C ILE A 480 -22.81 -15.62 -23.37
N ASP A 481 -23.90 -15.02 -23.84
CA ASP A 481 -24.12 -13.58 -23.78
C ASP A 481 -25.62 -13.26 -23.88
N CYS A 482 -26.04 -12.12 -23.33
CA CYS A 482 -27.43 -11.67 -23.44
C CYS A 482 -27.84 -11.33 -24.89
N LYS A 483 -26.88 -11.04 -25.78
CA LYS A 483 -27.11 -10.80 -27.21
C LYS A 483 -27.50 -12.07 -27.98
N PHE A 484 -27.19 -13.25 -27.47
CA PHE A 484 -27.53 -14.52 -28.13
C PHE A 484 -28.98 -14.91 -27.84
N THR A 485 -29.92 -14.33 -28.59
CA THR A 485 -31.37 -14.56 -28.38
C THR A 485 -31.79 -16.01 -28.66
N ILE A 486 -31.11 -16.70 -29.59
CA ILE A 486 -31.35 -18.10 -29.95
C ILE A 486 -30.00 -18.86 -29.89
N PRO A 487 -29.95 -20.10 -29.37
CA PRO A 487 -28.74 -20.91 -29.41
C PRO A 487 -28.23 -21.11 -30.85
N GLY A 488 -26.92 -20.95 -31.05
CA GLY A 488 -26.28 -21.05 -32.36
C GLY A 488 -24.84 -21.54 -32.26
N PHE A 489 -24.04 -21.26 -33.29
CA PHE A 489 -22.61 -21.57 -33.31
C PHE A 489 -21.80 -20.40 -33.85
N TYR A 490 -20.62 -20.18 -33.25
CA TYR A 490 -19.60 -19.25 -33.74
C TYR A 490 -18.26 -19.97 -33.75
N ASP A 491 -17.61 -20.05 -34.93
CA ASP A 491 -16.34 -20.77 -35.13
C ASP A 491 -16.36 -22.21 -34.54
N GLY A 492 -17.49 -22.91 -34.71
CA GLY A 492 -17.71 -24.27 -34.20
C GLY A 492 -18.05 -24.37 -32.71
N ILE A 493 -18.16 -23.25 -31.98
CA ILE A 493 -18.46 -23.20 -30.55
C ILE A 493 -19.93 -22.82 -30.33
N ARG A 494 -20.64 -23.55 -29.46
CA ARG A 494 -22.05 -23.29 -29.14
C ARG A 494 -22.21 -21.91 -28.50
N THR A 495 -23.02 -21.04 -29.10
CA THR A 495 -23.44 -19.76 -28.53
C THR A 495 -24.84 -19.86 -27.92
N CYS A 496 -25.09 -19.21 -26.78
CA CYS A 496 -26.41 -19.27 -26.12
C CYS A 496 -26.64 -18.10 -25.14
N ASN A 497 -27.88 -17.85 -24.75
CA ASN A 497 -28.18 -16.94 -23.64
C ASN A 497 -28.07 -17.67 -22.29
N LEU A 498 -28.14 -16.88 -21.21
CA LEU A 498 -28.06 -17.33 -19.83
C LEU A 498 -29.08 -18.43 -19.47
N ASN A 499 -30.30 -18.37 -20.02
CA ASN A 499 -31.37 -19.35 -19.77
C ASN A 499 -31.17 -20.70 -20.49
N SER A 500 -30.43 -20.70 -21.60
CA SER A 500 -30.15 -21.89 -22.41
C SER A 500 -28.71 -22.41 -22.27
N ALA A 501 -27.95 -21.78 -21.38
CA ALA A 501 -26.59 -22.15 -21.03
C ALA A 501 -26.55 -23.48 -20.28
N ASN A 502 -25.67 -24.39 -20.70
CA ASN A 502 -25.37 -25.57 -19.93
C ASN A 502 -24.17 -25.27 -19.03
N TRP A 503 -24.39 -24.71 -17.85
CA TRP A 503 -23.32 -24.28 -16.94
C TRP A 503 -22.36 -25.40 -16.49
N PHE A 504 -22.68 -26.66 -16.79
CA PHE A 504 -21.86 -27.85 -16.54
C PHE A 504 -20.98 -28.26 -17.73
N ALA A 505 -21.06 -27.55 -18.87
CA ALA A 505 -20.28 -27.84 -20.06
C ALA A 505 -18.78 -27.57 -19.87
N GLY A 506 -18.41 -26.66 -18.96
CA GLY A 506 -17.03 -26.32 -18.63
C GLY A 506 -16.72 -26.47 -17.14
N GLU A 507 -15.44 -26.66 -16.83
CA GLU A 507 -14.89 -26.76 -15.46
C GLU A 507 -14.44 -25.40 -14.92
N CYS A 508 -14.35 -24.39 -15.81
CA CYS A 508 -14.02 -23.01 -15.50
C CYS A 508 -15.00 -22.07 -16.23
N ILE A 509 -15.44 -21.02 -15.56
CA ILE A 509 -16.29 -19.97 -16.12
C ILE A 509 -15.51 -18.66 -16.13
N ILE A 510 -15.40 -18.02 -17.30
CA ILE A 510 -14.70 -16.75 -17.48
C ILE A 510 -15.71 -15.67 -17.82
N ILE A 511 -15.80 -14.63 -17.01
CA ILE A 511 -16.68 -13.48 -17.21
C ILE A 511 -15.85 -12.35 -17.85
N ALA A 512 -16.10 -12.10 -19.13
CA ALA A 512 -15.38 -11.18 -19.99
C ALA A 512 -16.18 -9.89 -20.24
N ILE A 513 -16.45 -9.16 -19.15
CA ILE A 513 -17.21 -7.90 -19.13
C ILE A 513 -16.32 -6.78 -18.56
N SER A 514 -16.28 -5.61 -19.20
CA SER A 514 -15.46 -4.46 -18.76
C SER A 514 -16.01 -3.76 -17.53
N ASN A 515 -17.33 -3.64 -17.45
CA ASN A 515 -18.01 -2.93 -16.37
C ASN A 515 -18.05 -3.83 -15.12
N LEU A 516 -17.42 -3.37 -14.05
CA LEU A 516 -17.28 -4.12 -12.80
C LEU A 516 -18.62 -4.45 -12.14
N ASP A 517 -19.55 -3.49 -12.10
CA ASP A 517 -20.85 -3.67 -11.45
C ASP A 517 -21.69 -4.70 -12.21
N ILE A 518 -21.69 -4.64 -13.54
CA ILE A 518 -22.37 -5.61 -14.39
C ILE A 518 -21.73 -7.00 -14.24
N ALA A 519 -20.41 -7.08 -14.26
CA ALA A 519 -19.69 -8.34 -14.12
C ALA A 519 -19.93 -9.01 -12.76
N GLN A 520 -19.97 -8.22 -11.67
CA GLN A 520 -20.32 -8.71 -10.33
C GLN A 520 -21.78 -9.18 -10.24
N GLY A 521 -22.71 -8.47 -10.87
CA GLY A 521 -24.11 -8.88 -10.95
C GLY A 521 -24.28 -10.23 -11.64
N VAL A 522 -23.63 -10.38 -12.80
CA VAL A 522 -23.57 -11.65 -13.55
C VAL A 522 -22.93 -12.76 -12.74
N GLU A 523 -21.80 -12.49 -12.07
CA GLU A 523 -21.13 -13.48 -11.23
C GLU A 523 -22.06 -14.00 -10.13
N LYS A 524 -22.80 -13.11 -9.48
CA LYS A 524 -23.77 -13.49 -8.44
C LYS A 524 -24.88 -14.37 -9.02
N GLU A 525 -25.41 -14.02 -10.19
CA GLU A 525 -26.45 -14.81 -10.88
C GLU A 525 -25.94 -16.21 -11.26
N ILE A 526 -24.74 -16.30 -11.83
CA ILE A 526 -24.08 -17.58 -12.17
C ILE A 526 -23.89 -18.44 -10.92
N ARG A 527 -23.47 -17.85 -9.79
CA ARG A 527 -23.30 -18.56 -8.51
C ARG A 527 -24.62 -19.10 -7.95
N VAL A 528 -25.73 -18.41 -8.19
CA VAL A 528 -27.07 -18.91 -7.83
C VAL A 528 -27.46 -20.07 -8.74
N LEU A 529 -27.26 -19.93 -10.05
CA LEU A 529 -27.64 -20.94 -11.05
C LEU A 529 -26.80 -22.23 -10.97
N THR A 530 -25.55 -22.14 -10.54
CA THR A 530 -24.63 -23.30 -10.46
C THR A 530 -24.73 -24.10 -9.16
N ASN A 531 -25.46 -23.59 -8.15
CA ASN A 531 -25.65 -24.16 -6.82
C ASN A 531 -24.34 -24.43 -6.04
N LYS A 532 -24.34 -24.31 -4.70
CA LYS A 532 -23.12 -24.36 -3.85
C LYS A 532 -22.36 -25.69 -3.82
N MET A 533 -22.77 -26.72 -4.58
CA MET A 533 -22.23 -28.07 -4.49
C MET A 533 -21.04 -28.39 -5.41
N PHE A 534 -20.59 -27.49 -6.29
CA PHE A 534 -19.50 -27.79 -7.24
C PHE A 534 -18.39 -26.72 -7.36
N ASN A 535 -17.16 -27.23 -7.54
CA ASN A 535 -15.87 -26.52 -7.57
C ASN A 535 -15.54 -25.80 -8.91
N ASN A 536 -16.53 -25.30 -9.65
CA ASN A 536 -16.23 -24.53 -10.86
C ASN A 536 -15.50 -23.24 -10.49
N ILE A 537 -14.31 -23.03 -11.09
CA ILE A 537 -13.54 -21.81 -10.87
C ILE A 537 -14.21 -20.70 -11.69
N ILE A 538 -14.69 -19.66 -11.01
CA ILE A 538 -15.24 -18.46 -11.68
C ILE A 538 -14.16 -17.38 -11.67
N ILE A 539 -13.84 -16.89 -12.86
CA ILE A 539 -12.84 -15.85 -13.09
C ILE A 539 -13.55 -14.64 -13.67
N ASN A 540 -13.64 -13.57 -12.89
CA ASN A 540 -14.23 -12.31 -13.32
C ASN A 540 -13.13 -11.34 -13.73
N LEU A 541 -13.00 -11.11 -15.04
CA LEU A 541 -11.93 -10.29 -15.59
C LEU A 541 -12.02 -8.81 -15.17
N ALA A 542 -13.21 -8.32 -14.80
CA ALA A 542 -13.38 -6.94 -14.34
C ALA A 542 -12.60 -6.63 -13.05
N HIS A 543 -12.27 -7.64 -12.24
CA HIS A 543 -11.42 -7.47 -11.05
C HIS A 543 -9.93 -7.28 -11.37
N PHE A 544 -9.51 -7.63 -12.57
CA PHE A 544 -8.12 -7.60 -13.01
C PHE A 544 -7.84 -6.49 -14.03
N ILE A 545 -8.89 -5.88 -14.58
CA ILE A 545 -8.80 -4.76 -15.50
C ILE A 545 -8.57 -3.49 -14.68
N ASP A 546 -7.39 -2.86 -14.81
CA ASP A 546 -7.26 -1.44 -14.52
C ASP A 546 -8.17 -0.69 -15.51
N THR A 547 -9.39 -0.41 -15.04
CA THR A 547 -10.51 0.09 -15.83
C THR A 547 -10.11 1.34 -16.59
N LYS A 548 -9.18 2.12 -16.04
CA LYS A 548 -8.68 3.36 -16.65
C LYS A 548 -7.73 3.10 -17.83
N TYR A 549 -6.87 2.09 -17.74
CA TYR A 549 -5.91 1.78 -18.80
C TYR A 549 -6.60 1.11 -20.00
N PHE A 550 -7.58 0.25 -19.74
CA PHE A 550 -8.32 -0.47 -20.78
C PHE A 550 -9.36 0.41 -21.49
N LEU A 551 -10.05 1.32 -20.79
CA LEU A 551 -10.92 2.30 -21.43
C LEU A 551 -10.13 3.22 -22.37
N ASN A 552 -8.97 3.72 -21.93
CA ASN A 552 -8.06 4.51 -22.78
C ASN A 552 -7.53 3.70 -23.99
N TYR A 553 -7.42 2.37 -23.89
CA TYR A 553 -7.06 1.50 -25.00
C TYR A 553 -8.22 1.31 -25.98
N LEU A 554 -9.45 1.13 -25.49
CA LEU A 554 -10.64 1.03 -26.33
C LEU A 554 -10.97 2.35 -27.05
N ASP A 555 -10.84 3.49 -26.37
CA ASP A 555 -11.02 4.82 -26.96
C ASP A 555 -9.93 5.14 -28.01
N SER A 556 -8.83 4.38 -28.02
CA SER A 556 -7.77 4.50 -29.03
C SER A 556 -7.96 3.62 -30.26
N LEU A 557 -8.99 2.77 -30.25
CA LEU A 557 -9.38 1.89 -31.35
C LEU A 557 -10.54 2.46 -32.18
N ASP A 558 -11.17 3.56 -31.73
CA ASP A 558 -12.18 4.30 -32.48
C ASP A 558 -11.56 5.49 -33.24
#